data_AF-Q6FEJ6-F1
#
_entry.id   AF-Q6FEJ6-F1
#
_cell.length_a   1.000
_cell.length_b   1.000
_cell.length_c   1.000
_cell.angle_alpha   90.00
_cell.angle_beta   90.00
_cell.angle_gamma   90.00
#
_symmetry.space_group_name_H-M   'P 1'
#
loop_
_entity.id
_entity.type
_entity.pdbx_description
1 polymer ?
#
loop_
_entity_poly.entity_id
_entity_poly.type
_entity_poly.pdbx_seq_one_letter_code
_entity_poly.pdbx_strand_id
1 'polypeptide(L)'
;MRYPAWKYVLIIVVLIISTLYALPSLYPDEPAVQISGAKAGTQIDQSMVQKAEQILKTANITSHDNSFANNAALLRLNSSEDQLKAQDVLRRDLGDNYVVALNLAPTTPEWLQKIGAKPMKLGLDLRGGVHFLLEVDMNKAIAQRMETSVSDIRRQFRDNNIKFNSLSLNNNAIVLQFANNADRDTAMDFLRRNGNEYTQQAVATATGASLRLSYTDARRQEIESYAVNQNLTTLRNRINELGVAEALVQTQGSNRIVVELPGVQDTAEAKRVLGRTANLEFRLVADQNDQYIDPYTGKYNGQPLPPGTELFAYESLDSGRQLLLNRNRILTGERVQNASSGFSQDTGGAEVNITLDSAGGKLMADATRNAVGKRMAVLFIENKQRVSYVTDPATGAQTEVRTPFTESVIINAATVQAVLGSQFRITGLDSPQEAAELALMLRAGALAAPMYFVEERVVGPSLGQENIDKGILSTEVGFILVAIWMIVFFRLFGLIANFALVFNLAMILTVMSWIGASLTLPGIAGIVITIGMAVDANVLICERIREEIKWGASPKQAIVAGYDRAYNTIFDSNLTTFLVAFILFAIGTGPIKGFAVTLMIGIVCSMFTAITVTRAIVQLIYGKRRNLKKLSI
;
A
#
# COMPACT_ATOMS: atom_id res chain seq x y z
N MET A 1 37.20 -40.41 -12.41
CA MET A 1 36.54 -39.10 -12.23
C MET A 1 36.00 -38.61 -13.58
N ARG A 2 34.74 -38.91 -13.93
CA ARG A 2 34.05 -38.27 -15.05
C ARG A 2 32.98 -37.36 -14.44
N TYR A 3 33.21 -36.05 -14.47
CA TYR A 3 32.18 -35.08 -14.13
C TYR A 3 31.33 -34.87 -15.39
N PRO A 4 30.01 -35.08 -15.36
CA PRO A 4 29.18 -34.99 -16.56
C PRO A 4 29.26 -33.61 -17.22
N ALA A 5 29.34 -33.56 -18.55
CA ALA A 5 29.44 -32.31 -19.31
C ALA A 5 28.25 -31.37 -19.04
N TRP A 6 27.04 -31.93 -18.84
CA TRP A 6 25.85 -31.15 -18.52
C TRP A 6 25.99 -30.36 -17.21
N LYS A 7 26.76 -30.86 -16.23
CA LYS A 7 26.99 -30.13 -14.96
C LYS A 7 27.86 -28.89 -15.18
N TYR A 8 28.83 -28.94 -16.09
CA TYR A 8 29.63 -27.76 -16.44
C TYR A 8 28.78 -26.70 -17.15
N VAL A 9 27.92 -27.12 -18.09
CA VAL A 9 26.97 -26.22 -18.76
C VAL A 9 26.03 -25.59 -17.74
N LEU A 10 25.47 -26.38 -16.82
CA LEU A 10 24.61 -25.87 -15.75
C LEU A 10 25.32 -24.83 -14.89
N ILE A 11 26.56 -25.09 -14.45
CA ILE A 11 27.33 -24.11 -13.66
C ILE A 11 27.54 -22.81 -14.43
N ILE A 12 27.90 -22.87 -15.72
CA ILE A 12 28.12 -21.66 -16.54
C ILE A 12 26.83 -20.86 -16.69
N VAL A 13 25.70 -21.54 -16.96
CA VAL A 13 24.40 -20.88 -17.11
C VAL A 13 23.99 -20.19 -15.80
N VAL A 14 24.06 -20.90 -14.67
CA VAL A 14 23.77 -20.31 -13.35
C VAL A 14 24.73 -19.14 -13.09
N LEU A 15 25.99 -19.25 -13.50
CA LEU A 15 26.97 -18.18 -13.30
C LEU A 15 26.65 -16.90 -14.06
N ILE A 16 26.34 -17.02 -15.34
CA ILE A 16 25.96 -15.88 -16.18
C ILE A 16 24.68 -15.24 -15.64
N ILE A 17 23.66 -16.03 -15.33
CA ILE A 17 22.38 -15.54 -14.81
C ILE A 17 22.61 -14.80 -13.49
N SER A 18 23.33 -15.40 -12.54
CA SER A 18 23.48 -14.79 -11.22
C SER A 18 24.35 -13.55 -11.23
N THR A 19 25.36 -13.47 -12.09
CA THR A 19 26.11 -12.21 -12.24
C THR A 19 25.23 -11.13 -12.85
N LEU A 20 24.50 -11.44 -13.92
CA LEU A 20 23.73 -10.46 -14.67
C LEU A 20 22.51 -9.94 -13.88
N TYR A 21 21.83 -10.80 -13.11
CA TYR A 21 20.71 -10.40 -12.25
C TYR A 21 21.13 -9.79 -10.90
N ALA A 22 22.39 -9.92 -10.49
CA ALA A 22 22.92 -9.22 -9.32
C ALA A 22 23.37 -7.78 -9.63
N LEU A 23 23.76 -7.48 -10.88
CA LEU A 23 24.24 -6.15 -11.31
C LEU A 23 23.30 -4.97 -10.98
N PRO A 24 21.95 -5.06 -11.15
CA PRO A 24 21.06 -3.94 -10.82
C PRO A 24 21.18 -3.44 -9.38
N SER A 25 21.52 -4.31 -8.44
CA SER A 25 21.68 -3.95 -7.02
C SER A 25 22.90 -3.06 -6.76
N LEU A 26 23.78 -2.85 -7.74
CA LEU A 26 24.90 -1.90 -7.66
C LEU A 26 24.50 -0.45 -8.00
N TYR A 27 23.27 -0.23 -8.45
CA TYR A 27 22.73 1.07 -8.85
C TYR A 27 21.67 1.51 -7.82
N PRO A 28 22.06 2.19 -6.72
CA PRO A 28 21.11 2.66 -5.71
C PRO A 28 20.23 3.78 -6.26
N ASP A 29 18.99 3.88 -5.76
CA ASP A 29 18.06 4.93 -6.17
C ASP A 29 18.51 6.31 -5.63
N GLU A 30 18.26 7.37 -6.38
CA GLU A 30 18.64 8.74 -6.04
C GLU A 30 17.47 9.58 -5.50
N PRO A 31 17.70 10.56 -4.61
CA PRO A 31 16.65 11.47 -4.12
C PRO A 31 15.94 12.23 -5.25
N ALA A 32 14.62 12.22 -5.25
CA ALA A 32 13.81 12.94 -6.25
C ALA A 32 12.51 13.51 -5.66
N VAL A 33 11.94 14.52 -6.32
CA VAL A 33 10.59 15.01 -6.03
C VAL A 33 9.69 14.68 -7.20
N GLN A 34 8.57 14.04 -6.91
CA GLN A 34 7.53 13.73 -7.89
C GLN A 34 6.38 14.72 -7.77
N ILE A 35 5.91 15.20 -8.91
CA ILE A 35 4.70 16.01 -9.03
C ILE A 35 3.70 15.19 -9.83
N SER A 36 2.54 14.93 -9.24
CA SER A 36 1.42 14.22 -9.87
C SER A 36 0.13 15.04 -9.80
N GLY A 37 -0.85 14.72 -10.63
CA GLY A 37 -2.16 15.36 -10.59
C GLY A 37 -2.94 14.98 -9.33
N ALA A 38 -3.70 15.92 -8.75
CA ALA A 38 -4.58 15.63 -7.62
C ALA A 38 -5.82 14.80 -8.00
N LYS A 39 -6.20 14.77 -9.28
CA LYS A 39 -7.33 13.99 -9.82
C LYS A 39 -6.86 13.08 -10.96
N ALA A 40 -7.40 11.86 -11.09
CA ALA A 40 -7.24 11.05 -12.28
C ALA A 40 -7.77 11.83 -13.50
N GLY A 41 -6.97 11.90 -14.56
CA GLY A 41 -7.25 12.72 -15.76
C GLY A 41 -6.56 14.08 -15.80
N THR A 42 -5.95 14.56 -14.70
CA THR A 42 -5.08 15.75 -14.75
C THR A 42 -3.83 15.39 -15.55
N GLN A 43 -3.70 15.93 -16.76
CA GLN A 43 -2.52 15.71 -17.59
C GLN A 43 -1.37 16.57 -17.10
N ILE A 44 -0.23 15.93 -16.83
CA ILE A 44 1.03 16.60 -16.57
C ILE A 44 1.83 16.55 -17.86
N ASP A 45 2.29 17.70 -18.32
CA ASP A 45 3.12 17.81 -19.51
C ASP A 45 4.52 18.29 -19.16
N GLN A 46 5.42 18.28 -20.15
CA GLN A 46 6.79 18.76 -20.01
C GLN A 46 6.90 20.25 -19.61
N SER A 47 5.85 21.04 -19.86
CA SER A 47 5.72 22.42 -19.36
C SER A 47 5.71 22.50 -17.83
N MET A 48 5.19 21.46 -17.16
CA MET A 48 5.18 21.37 -15.71
C MET A 48 6.59 21.13 -15.17
N VAL A 49 7.38 20.27 -15.82
CA VAL A 49 8.79 20.08 -15.46
C VAL A 49 9.54 21.42 -15.52
N GLN A 50 9.36 22.20 -16.58
CA GLN A 50 9.99 23.52 -16.74
C GLN A 50 9.56 24.52 -15.66
N LYS A 51 8.26 24.54 -15.32
CA LYS A 51 7.74 25.40 -14.25
C LYS A 51 8.32 25.01 -12.89
N ALA A 52 8.40 23.71 -12.59
CA ALA A 52 9.00 23.21 -11.37
C ALA A 52 10.49 23.54 -11.28
N GLU A 53 11.24 23.43 -12.39
CA GLU A 53 12.64 23.85 -12.45
C GLU A 53 12.85 25.34 -12.16
N GLN A 54 11.97 26.21 -12.68
CA GLN A 54 12.03 27.65 -12.39
C GLN A 54 11.79 27.96 -10.92
N ILE A 55 10.83 27.27 -10.30
CA ILE A 55 10.55 27.38 -8.86
C ILE A 55 11.78 26.95 -8.05
N LEU A 56 12.37 25.79 -8.37
CA LEU A 56 13.58 25.29 -7.69
C LEU A 56 14.80 26.21 -7.86
N LYS A 57 15.00 26.76 -9.06
CA LYS A 57 16.07 27.74 -9.32
C LYS A 57 15.91 29.00 -8.49
N THR A 58 14.68 29.48 -8.31
CA THR A 58 14.39 30.66 -7.47
C THR A 58 14.71 30.40 -6.00
N ALA A 59 14.57 29.14 -5.55
CA ALA A 59 14.90 28.70 -4.21
C ALA A 59 16.38 28.26 -4.03
N ASN A 60 17.24 28.45 -5.03
CA ASN A 60 18.65 27.98 -5.05
C ASN A 60 18.82 26.46 -4.89
N ILE A 61 17.88 25.66 -5.40
CA ILE A 61 17.95 24.20 -5.38
C ILE A 61 18.31 23.69 -6.78
N THR A 62 19.39 22.92 -6.89
CA THR A 62 19.83 22.32 -8.16
C THR A 62 19.12 20.99 -8.41
N SER A 63 18.42 20.89 -9.53
CA SER A 63 17.90 19.62 -10.07
C SER A 63 18.64 19.21 -11.34
N HIS A 64 18.71 17.91 -11.61
CA HIS A 64 19.38 17.34 -12.78
C HIS A 64 18.59 16.16 -13.36
N ASP A 65 18.80 15.83 -14.63
CA ASP A 65 18.16 14.70 -15.33
C ASP A 65 16.65 14.58 -15.05
N ASN A 66 15.95 15.72 -15.04
CA ASN A 66 14.53 15.75 -14.79
C ASN A 66 13.79 15.03 -15.91
N SER A 67 12.83 14.18 -15.52
CA SER A 67 12.11 13.34 -16.48
C SER A 67 10.62 13.45 -16.27
N PHE A 68 9.88 13.05 -17.30
CA PHE A 68 8.45 12.89 -17.24
C PHE A 68 8.13 11.44 -17.61
N ALA A 69 7.48 10.73 -16.68
CA ALA A 69 7.09 9.34 -16.85
C ALA A 69 5.75 9.09 -16.14
N ASN A 70 4.89 8.26 -16.72
CA ASN A 70 3.61 7.83 -16.13
C ASN A 70 2.68 8.97 -15.66
N ASN A 71 2.58 10.07 -16.43
CA ASN A 71 1.77 11.24 -16.06
C ASN A 71 2.22 11.92 -14.75
N ALA A 72 3.52 11.83 -14.44
CA ALA A 72 4.15 12.50 -13.32
C ALA A 72 5.48 13.14 -13.76
N ALA A 73 5.76 14.32 -13.24
CA ALA A 73 7.06 14.97 -13.39
C ALA A 73 7.98 14.52 -12.24
N LEU A 74 9.19 14.08 -12.58
CA LEU A 74 10.17 13.57 -11.63
C LEU A 74 11.43 14.43 -11.70
N LEU A 75 11.72 15.15 -10.61
CA LEU A 75 12.86 16.04 -10.50
C LEU A 75 13.94 15.40 -9.62
N ARG A 76 15.11 15.07 -10.17
CA ARG A 76 16.20 14.45 -9.38
C ARG A 76 17.03 15.50 -8.68
N LEU A 77 17.48 15.18 -7.48
CA LEU A 77 18.15 16.09 -6.54
C LEU A 77 19.40 15.42 -5.97
N ASN A 78 20.36 16.24 -5.54
CA ASN A 78 21.66 15.73 -5.09
C ASN A 78 21.63 15.17 -3.66
N SER A 79 20.65 15.59 -2.84
CA SER A 79 20.58 15.22 -1.43
C SER A 79 19.15 15.11 -0.92
N SER A 80 18.93 14.31 0.13
CA SER A 80 17.65 14.23 0.82
C SER A 80 17.26 15.54 1.53
N GLU A 81 18.22 16.39 1.88
CA GLU A 81 17.92 17.70 2.47
C GLU A 81 17.37 18.68 1.41
N ASP A 82 17.98 18.70 0.23
CA ASP A 82 17.46 19.45 -0.92
C ASP A 82 16.10 18.92 -1.35
N GLN A 83 15.86 17.61 -1.21
CA GLN A 83 14.59 16.96 -1.47
C GLN A 83 13.46 17.50 -0.59
N LEU A 84 13.69 17.62 0.72
CA LEU A 84 12.71 18.17 1.67
C LEU A 84 12.41 19.64 1.36
N LYS A 85 13.45 20.46 1.14
CA LYS A 85 13.30 21.87 0.77
C LYS A 85 12.55 22.04 -0.55
N ALA A 86 12.86 21.20 -1.55
CA ALA A 86 12.21 21.22 -2.85
C ALA A 86 10.73 20.88 -2.75
N GLN A 87 10.36 19.88 -1.95
CA GLN A 87 8.95 19.52 -1.73
C GLN A 87 8.16 20.69 -1.13
N ASP A 88 8.70 21.33 -0.09
CA ASP A 88 8.02 22.44 0.60
C ASP A 88 7.76 23.64 -0.33
N VAL A 89 8.78 24.03 -1.10
CA VAL A 89 8.68 25.15 -2.05
C VAL A 89 7.71 24.82 -3.18
N LEU A 90 7.84 23.64 -3.79
CA LEU A 90 6.96 23.22 -4.89
C LEU A 90 5.51 23.08 -4.44
N ARG A 91 5.26 22.55 -3.23
CA ARG A 91 3.90 22.43 -2.68
C ARG A 91 3.25 23.80 -2.47
N ARG A 92 4.02 24.79 -2.00
CA ARG A 92 3.54 26.15 -1.78
C ARG A 92 3.16 26.87 -3.08
N ASP A 93 3.96 26.71 -4.12
CA ASP A 93 3.80 27.47 -5.37
C ASP A 93 2.87 26.81 -6.40
N LEU A 94 2.72 25.48 -6.36
CA LEU A 94 1.86 24.74 -7.29
C LEU A 94 0.39 24.66 -6.85
N GLY A 95 0.12 24.85 -5.56
CA GLY A 95 -1.23 24.83 -4.98
C GLY A 95 -1.90 23.45 -4.97
N ASP A 96 -3.20 23.42 -4.67
CA ASP A 96 -3.94 22.18 -4.34
C ASP A 96 -4.26 21.27 -5.53
N ASN A 97 -4.03 21.71 -6.77
CA ASN A 97 -4.32 20.92 -7.96
C ASN A 97 -3.27 19.83 -8.25
N TYR A 98 -2.10 19.93 -7.60
CA TYR A 98 -0.99 19.00 -7.77
C TYR A 98 -0.60 18.39 -6.43
N VAL A 99 -0.20 17.13 -6.46
CA VAL A 99 0.38 16.45 -5.30
C VAL A 99 1.88 16.40 -5.50
N VAL A 100 2.59 17.14 -4.64
CA VAL A 100 4.05 17.16 -4.57
C VAL A 100 4.52 16.20 -3.48
N ALA A 101 5.31 15.23 -3.89
CA ALA A 101 5.66 14.05 -3.12
C ALA A 101 7.18 13.81 -3.18
N LEU A 102 7.76 13.37 -2.07
CA LEU A 102 9.12 12.84 -2.08
C LEU A 102 9.12 11.49 -2.80
N ASN A 103 10.15 11.19 -3.59
CA ASN A 103 10.33 9.96 -4.34
C ASN A 103 11.83 9.60 -4.45
N LEU A 104 12.15 8.36 -4.86
CA LEU A 104 13.50 7.92 -5.21
C LEU A 104 13.52 7.52 -6.69
N ALA A 105 14.38 8.16 -7.47
CA ALA A 105 14.54 7.88 -8.89
C ALA A 105 15.44 6.66 -9.11
N PRO A 106 14.99 5.64 -9.87
CA PRO A 106 15.86 4.51 -10.19
C PRO A 106 17.01 4.96 -11.10
N THR A 107 18.22 4.53 -10.77
CA THR A 107 19.46 4.76 -11.55
C THR A 107 19.86 3.54 -12.39
N THR A 108 19.12 2.43 -12.28
CA THR A 108 19.41 1.20 -13.01
C THR A 108 19.34 1.44 -14.53
N PRO A 109 20.39 1.09 -15.31
CA PRO A 109 20.40 1.24 -16.76
C PRO A 109 19.22 0.56 -17.46
N GLU A 110 18.67 1.19 -18.51
CA GLU A 110 17.50 0.66 -19.23
C GLU A 110 17.69 -0.76 -19.77
N TRP A 111 18.90 -1.11 -20.21
CA TRP A 111 19.17 -2.44 -20.77
C TRP A 111 19.04 -3.55 -19.72
N LEU A 112 19.34 -3.27 -18.44
CA LEU A 112 19.12 -4.19 -17.32
C LEU A 112 17.64 -4.28 -16.95
N GLN A 113 16.90 -3.17 -17.04
CA GLN A 113 15.46 -3.17 -16.80
C GLN A 113 14.69 -3.98 -17.87
N LYS A 114 15.09 -3.86 -19.15
CA LYS A 114 14.46 -4.55 -20.29
C LYS A 114 14.55 -6.07 -20.22
N ILE A 115 15.62 -6.61 -19.62
CA ILE A 115 15.78 -8.06 -19.39
C ILE A 115 15.08 -8.55 -18.10
N GLY A 116 14.31 -7.67 -17.46
CA GLY A 116 13.57 -7.98 -16.23
C GLY A 116 14.46 -8.09 -14.99
N ALA A 117 15.71 -7.65 -15.06
CA ALA A 117 16.61 -7.63 -13.92
C ALA A 117 16.29 -6.41 -13.05
N LYS A 118 15.62 -6.65 -11.92
CA LYS A 118 15.24 -5.61 -10.96
C LYS A 118 16.26 -5.55 -9.82
N PRO A 119 16.57 -4.36 -9.28
CA PRO A 119 17.35 -4.26 -8.05
C PRO A 119 16.62 -4.97 -6.91
N MET A 120 17.39 -5.48 -5.95
CA MET A 120 16.84 -6.06 -4.74
C MET A 120 16.00 -5.02 -3.98
N LYS A 121 14.85 -5.44 -3.44
CA LYS A 121 14.04 -4.56 -2.60
C LYS A 121 14.73 -4.39 -1.26
N LEU A 122 14.87 -3.16 -0.78
CA LEU A 122 15.31 -2.87 0.58
C LEU A 122 14.06 -2.70 1.48
N GLY A 123 14.11 -3.22 2.70
CA GLY A 123 13.05 -3.10 3.71
C GLY A 123 13.00 -1.72 4.36
N LEU A 124 11.99 -1.47 5.20
CA LEU A 124 11.74 -0.18 5.87
C LEU A 124 13.01 0.40 6.51
N ASP A 125 13.71 -0.46 7.26
CA ASP A 125 14.89 -0.12 8.06
C ASP A 125 16.06 0.40 7.22
N LEU A 126 16.07 0.09 5.92
CA LEU A 126 17.17 0.39 5.00
C LEU A 126 16.76 1.42 3.93
N ARG A 127 15.56 1.27 3.34
CA ARG A 127 15.09 2.12 2.24
C ARG A 127 14.37 3.39 2.70
N GLY A 128 14.09 3.49 4.00
CA GLY A 128 13.13 4.46 4.49
C GLY A 128 11.71 4.13 4.03
N GLY A 129 10.82 5.10 4.21
CA GLY A 129 9.41 4.94 3.85
C GLY A 129 8.60 6.16 4.24
N VAL A 130 7.29 6.00 4.25
CA VAL A 130 6.38 7.06 4.69
C VAL A 130 5.68 6.67 5.97
N HIS A 131 5.67 7.61 6.91
CA HIS A 131 4.90 7.57 8.13
C HIS A 131 3.76 8.60 8.00
N PHE A 132 2.53 8.10 8.02
CA PHE A 132 1.32 8.90 8.06
C PHE A 132 0.64 8.73 9.41
N LEU A 133 0.31 9.85 10.05
CA LEU A 133 -0.60 9.89 11.17
C LEU A 133 -1.94 10.43 10.69
N LEU A 134 -2.96 9.58 10.68
CA LEU A 134 -4.32 9.95 10.31
C LEU A 134 -5.19 10.09 11.57
N GLU A 135 -6.07 11.10 11.58
CA GLU A 135 -7.05 11.31 12.63
C GLU A 135 -8.47 11.12 12.08
N VAL A 136 -9.26 10.31 12.79
CA VAL A 136 -10.64 9.98 12.46
C VAL A 136 -11.59 11.03 13.06
N ASP A 137 -12.50 11.54 12.25
CA ASP A 137 -13.52 12.52 12.64
C ASP A 137 -14.66 11.85 13.43
N MET A 138 -14.48 11.72 14.75
CA MET A 138 -15.44 11.07 15.65
C MET A 138 -16.79 11.79 15.69
N ASN A 139 -16.79 13.11 15.56
CA ASN A 139 -18.03 13.88 15.55
C ASN A 139 -18.88 13.53 14.34
N LYS A 140 -18.26 13.42 13.15
CA LYS A 140 -18.96 12.94 11.95
C LYS A 140 -19.41 11.48 12.07
N ALA A 141 -18.59 10.60 12.66
CA ALA A 141 -18.97 9.21 12.92
C ALA A 141 -20.28 9.11 13.74
N ILE A 142 -20.33 9.86 14.84
CA ILE A 142 -21.50 9.93 15.72
C ILE A 142 -22.69 10.53 15.00
N ALA A 143 -22.51 11.63 14.26
CA ALA A 143 -23.58 12.29 13.53
C ALA A 143 -24.20 11.37 12.46
N GLN A 144 -23.38 10.67 11.67
CA GLN A 144 -23.83 9.73 10.65
C GLN A 144 -24.58 8.54 11.27
N ARG A 145 -24.10 8.03 12.42
CA ARG A 145 -24.80 6.99 13.17
C ARG A 145 -26.14 7.48 13.72
N MET A 146 -26.22 8.73 14.20
CA MET A 146 -27.49 9.33 14.64
C MET A 146 -28.49 9.49 13.48
N GLU A 147 -28.06 9.88 12.29
CA GLU A 147 -28.94 9.97 11.11
C GLU A 147 -29.54 8.61 10.73
N THR A 148 -28.73 7.55 10.84
CA THR A 148 -29.20 6.17 10.65
C THR A 148 -30.23 5.80 11.72
N SER A 149 -29.93 6.06 12.99
CA SER A 149 -30.85 5.81 14.11
C SER A 149 -32.16 6.58 14.01
N VAL A 150 -32.16 7.81 13.48
CA VAL A 150 -33.38 8.60 13.18
C VAL A 150 -34.30 7.84 12.23
N SER A 151 -33.73 7.23 11.18
CA SER A 151 -34.48 6.45 10.19
C SER A 151 -35.02 5.15 10.79
N ASP A 152 -34.21 4.48 11.61
CA ASP A 152 -34.59 3.24 12.29
C ASP A 152 -35.70 3.48 13.33
N ILE A 153 -35.57 4.52 14.16
CA ILE A 153 -36.59 4.92 15.14
C ILE A 153 -37.90 5.25 14.40
N ARG A 154 -37.83 6.02 13.31
CA ARG A 154 -39.01 6.38 12.50
C ARG A 154 -39.73 5.13 11.98
N ARG A 155 -38.99 4.14 11.49
CA ARG A 155 -39.54 2.87 11.02
C ARG A 155 -40.14 2.07 12.17
N GLN A 156 -39.39 1.87 13.25
CA GLN A 156 -39.85 1.10 14.41
C GLN A 156 -41.11 1.71 15.05
N PHE A 157 -41.20 3.04 15.13
CA PHE A 157 -42.37 3.72 15.68
C PHE A 157 -43.59 3.53 14.78
N ARG A 158 -43.41 3.54 13.46
CA ARG A 158 -44.48 3.22 12.50
C ARG A 158 -44.95 1.78 12.65
N ASP A 159 -44.02 0.83 12.70
CA ASP A 159 -44.31 -0.60 12.81
C ASP A 159 -45.03 -0.94 14.13
N ASN A 160 -44.78 -0.17 15.20
CA ASN A 160 -45.39 -0.32 16.52
C ASN A 160 -46.53 0.68 16.81
N ASN A 161 -47.02 1.42 15.81
CA ASN A 161 -48.09 2.42 15.94
C ASN A 161 -47.87 3.51 17.01
N ILE A 162 -46.61 3.90 17.27
CA ILE A 162 -46.26 4.99 18.17
C ILE A 162 -46.36 6.32 17.41
N LYS A 163 -47.24 7.22 17.88
CA LYS A 163 -47.52 8.50 17.22
C LYS A 163 -46.47 9.55 17.58
N PHE A 164 -45.99 10.30 16.59
CA PHE A 164 -45.12 11.45 16.77
C PHE A 164 -45.43 12.50 15.68
N ASN A 165 -45.25 13.78 15.98
CA ASN A 165 -45.50 14.89 15.05
C ASN A 165 -44.29 15.15 14.16
N SER A 166 -43.10 15.19 14.77
CA SER A 166 -41.85 15.42 14.06
C SER A 166 -40.71 14.66 14.72
N LEU A 167 -39.73 14.27 13.90
CA LEU A 167 -38.51 13.62 14.34
C LEU A 167 -37.36 14.21 13.51
N SER A 168 -36.46 14.89 14.19
CA SER A 168 -35.36 15.64 13.58
C SER A 168 -34.06 15.47 14.38
N LEU A 169 -32.93 15.56 13.68
CA LEU A 169 -31.61 15.63 14.29
C LEU A 169 -31.23 17.11 14.48
N ASN A 170 -30.89 17.52 15.70
CA ASN A 170 -30.44 18.89 15.98
C ASN A 170 -29.31 18.87 17.02
N ASN A 171 -28.15 19.46 16.70
CA ASN A 171 -26.97 19.57 17.57
C ASN A 171 -26.60 18.25 18.29
N ASN A 172 -26.34 17.18 17.53
CA ASN A 172 -26.02 15.84 18.04
C ASN A 172 -27.04 15.29 19.06
N ALA A 173 -28.31 15.64 18.90
CA ALA A 173 -29.41 15.04 19.64
C ALA A 173 -30.59 14.80 18.72
N ILE A 174 -31.25 13.66 18.92
CA ILE A 174 -32.50 13.35 18.23
C ILE A 174 -33.62 14.01 19.02
N VAL A 175 -34.37 14.90 18.38
CA VAL A 175 -35.49 15.61 18.97
C VAL A 175 -36.78 15.06 18.37
N LEU A 176 -37.63 14.50 19.23
CA LEU A 176 -38.97 14.05 18.90
C LEU A 176 -39.99 15.01 19.49
N GLN A 177 -41.01 15.36 18.70
CA GLN A 177 -42.16 16.14 19.15
C GLN A 177 -43.41 15.29 19.11
N PHE A 178 -44.23 15.41 20.15
CA PHE A 178 -45.46 14.64 20.36
C PHE A 178 -46.64 15.58 20.56
N ALA A 179 -47.84 15.08 20.25
CA ALA A 179 -49.08 15.82 20.48
C ALA A 179 -49.42 15.96 21.97
N ASN A 180 -49.10 14.96 22.80
CA ASN A 180 -49.38 14.94 24.23
C ASN A 180 -48.28 14.20 25.02
N ASN A 181 -48.32 14.31 26.35
CA ASN A 181 -47.34 13.66 27.23
C ASN A 181 -47.48 12.13 27.24
N ALA A 182 -48.67 11.57 27.05
CA ALA A 182 -48.89 10.13 27.07
C ALA A 182 -48.20 9.41 25.90
N ASP A 183 -48.25 9.99 24.70
CA ASP A 183 -47.54 9.49 23.52
C ASP A 183 -46.02 9.55 23.72
N ARG A 184 -45.52 10.65 24.33
CA ARG A 184 -44.10 10.79 24.70
C ARG A 184 -43.67 9.72 25.69
N ASP A 185 -44.45 9.49 26.75
CA ASP A 185 -44.11 8.53 27.80
C ASP A 185 -44.14 7.09 27.25
N THR A 186 -45.09 6.78 26.36
CA THR A 186 -45.13 5.51 25.62
C THR A 186 -43.86 5.32 24.77
N ALA A 187 -43.40 6.36 24.08
CA ALA A 187 -42.16 6.33 23.31
C ALA A 187 -40.91 6.17 24.19
N MET A 188 -40.85 6.84 25.35
CA MET A 188 -39.76 6.69 26.32
C MET A 188 -39.67 5.25 26.83
N ASP A 189 -40.80 4.66 27.22
CA ASP A 189 -40.87 3.28 27.70
C ASP A 189 -40.48 2.28 26.62
N PHE A 190 -40.93 2.47 25.37
CA PHE A 190 -40.54 1.63 24.24
C PHE A 190 -39.02 1.68 24.03
N LEU A 191 -38.43 2.87 23.98
CA LEU A 191 -36.99 3.04 23.80
C LEU A 191 -36.19 2.45 24.96
N ARG A 192 -36.66 2.56 26.21
CA ARG A 192 -36.00 1.93 27.37
C ARG A 192 -36.01 0.40 27.29
N ARG A 193 -37.13 -0.19 26.85
CA ARG A 193 -37.27 -1.65 26.71
C ARG A 193 -36.45 -2.21 25.55
N ASN A 194 -36.33 -1.45 24.46
CA ASN A 194 -35.61 -1.87 23.25
C ASN A 194 -34.12 -1.50 23.24
N GLY A 195 -33.57 -1.07 24.38
CA GLY A 195 -32.14 -0.89 24.57
C GLY A 195 -31.79 0.43 25.26
N ASN A 196 -30.82 0.39 26.17
CA ASN A 196 -30.36 1.57 26.90
C ASN A 196 -29.29 2.36 26.13
N GLU A 197 -29.52 2.59 24.83
CA GLU A 197 -28.55 3.27 23.95
C GLU A 197 -28.58 4.80 24.11
N TYR A 198 -29.67 5.35 24.64
CA TYR A 198 -29.94 6.79 24.69
C TYR A 198 -30.17 7.30 26.11
N THR A 199 -29.51 8.39 26.46
CA THR A 199 -29.95 9.27 27.55
C THR A 199 -31.18 10.02 27.08
N GLN A 200 -32.29 9.84 27.81
CA GLN A 200 -33.59 10.42 27.47
C GLN A 200 -33.88 11.63 28.35
N GLN A 201 -34.09 12.80 27.75
CA GLN A 201 -34.48 14.02 28.44
C GLN A 201 -35.82 14.52 27.90
N ALA A 202 -36.85 14.49 28.75
CA ALA A 202 -38.13 15.10 28.43
C ALA A 202 -37.99 16.63 28.54
N VAL A 203 -38.43 17.35 27.50
CA VAL A 203 -38.39 18.81 27.47
C VAL A 203 -39.81 19.33 27.26
N ALA A 204 -40.25 20.23 28.14
CA ALA A 204 -41.51 20.93 27.99
C ALA A 204 -41.33 22.13 27.06
N THR A 205 -42.01 22.13 25.93
CA THR A 205 -42.02 23.24 24.97
C THR A 205 -43.40 23.90 24.94
N ALA A 206 -43.46 25.20 24.64
CA ALA A 206 -44.71 25.97 24.59
C ALA A 206 -45.75 25.41 23.59
N THR A 207 -45.32 24.57 22.63
CA THR A 207 -46.12 23.98 21.54
C THR A 207 -46.37 22.48 21.69
N GLY A 208 -45.90 21.82 22.76
CA GLY A 208 -46.16 20.39 22.99
C GLY A 208 -45.08 19.65 23.80
N ALA A 209 -45.29 18.33 23.95
CA ALA A 209 -44.37 17.43 24.66
C ALA A 209 -43.21 17.05 23.74
N SER A 210 -41.96 17.23 24.19
CA SER A 210 -40.78 16.85 23.39
C SER A 210 -39.84 15.91 24.16
N LEU A 211 -39.11 15.09 23.41
CA LEU A 211 -38.12 14.15 23.92
C LEU A 211 -36.80 14.38 23.19
N ARG A 212 -35.77 14.72 23.95
CA ARG A 212 -34.39 14.82 23.46
C ARG A 212 -33.64 13.54 23.81
N LEU A 213 -33.12 12.86 22.80
CA LEU A 213 -32.28 11.67 22.93
C LEU A 213 -30.85 12.03 22.58
N SER A 214 -29.91 11.66 23.44
CA SER A 214 -28.47 11.73 23.16
C SER A 214 -27.87 10.36 23.44
N TYR A 215 -26.84 9.93 22.70
CA TYR A 215 -26.15 8.68 23.03
C TYR A 215 -25.54 8.75 24.42
N THR A 216 -25.65 7.63 25.16
CA THR A 216 -24.91 7.40 26.40
C THR A 216 -23.41 7.37 26.14
N ASP A 217 -22.58 7.64 27.15
CA ASP A 217 -21.11 7.65 26.98
C ASP A 217 -20.59 6.27 26.55
N ALA A 218 -21.17 5.19 27.07
CA ALA A 218 -20.86 3.82 26.65
C ALA A 218 -21.15 3.60 25.16
N ARG A 219 -22.30 4.08 24.67
CA ARG A 219 -22.66 3.95 23.25
C ARG A 219 -21.76 4.81 22.36
N ARG A 220 -21.33 5.99 22.81
CA ARG A 220 -20.35 6.82 22.08
C ARG A 220 -19.01 6.12 21.94
N GLN A 221 -18.46 5.59 23.04
CA GLN A 221 -17.19 4.85 23.01
C GLN A 221 -17.25 3.62 22.10
N GLU A 222 -18.37 2.91 22.07
CA GLU A 222 -18.58 1.79 21.16
C GLU A 222 -18.57 2.25 19.69
N ILE A 223 -19.25 3.35 19.36
CA ILE A 223 -19.27 3.93 18.01
C ILE A 223 -17.86 4.40 17.61
N GLU A 224 -17.14 5.07 18.50
CA GLU A 224 -15.77 5.53 18.27
C GLU A 224 -14.82 4.35 18.02
N SER A 225 -14.86 3.33 18.88
CA SER A 225 -14.05 2.11 18.73
C SER A 225 -14.37 1.37 17.43
N TYR A 226 -15.66 1.25 17.09
CA TYR A 226 -16.10 0.68 15.82
C TYR A 226 -15.55 1.47 14.63
N ALA A 227 -15.64 2.81 14.68
CA ALA A 227 -15.15 3.67 13.59
C ALA A 227 -13.64 3.53 13.38
N VAL A 228 -12.84 3.51 14.44
CA VAL A 228 -11.39 3.30 14.35
C VAL A 228 -11.06 1.92 13.78
N ASN A 229 -11.68 0.85 14.31
CA ASN A 229 -11.39 -0.51 13.87
C ASN A 229 -11.81 -0.76 12.41
N GLN A 230 -12.94 -0.20 11.99
CA GLN A 230 -13.42 -0.31 10.62
C GLN A 230 -12.51 0.47 9.66
N ASN A 231 -12.10 1.69 10.03
CA ASN A 231 -11.15 2.47 9.24
C ASN A 231 -9.78 1.80 9.16
N LEU A 232 -9.31 1.20 10.25
CA LEU A 232 -8.06 0.44 10.29
C LEU A 232 -8.11 -0.78 9.35
N THR A 233 -9.23 -1.51 9.33
CA THR A 233 -9.44 -2.63 8.40
C THR A 233 -9.45 -2.15 6.95
N THR A 234 -10.13 -1.03 6.68
CA THR A 234 -10.19 -0.39 5.36
C THR A 234 -8.80 0.06 4.89
N LEU A 235 -7.99 0.67 5.77
CA LEU A 235 -6.62 1.07 5.46
C LEU A 235 -5.74 -0.13 5.14
N ARG A 236 -5.83 -1.23 5.91
CA ARG A 236 -5.10 -2.47 5.59
C ARG A 236 -5.44 -2.99 4.20
N ASN A 237 -6.72 -3.01 3.83
CA ASN A 237 -7.15 -3.43 2.49
C ASN A 237 -6.60 -2.50 1.41
N ARG A 238 -6.70 -1.18 1.60
CA ARG A 238 -6.13 -0.17 0.67
C ARG A 238 -4.63 -0.33 0.45
N ILE A 239 -3.90 -0.66 1.51
CA ILE A 239 -2.45 -0.84 1.44
C ILE A 239 -2.08 -2.15 0.74
N ASN A 240 -2.85 -3.21 0.94
CA ASN A 240 -2.67 -4.46 0.20
C ASN A 240 -2.88 -4.23 -1.31
N GLU A 241 -3.86 -3.41 -1.69
CA GLU A 241 -4.11 -3.05 -3.10
C GLU A 241 -2.99 -2.20 -3.71
N LEU A 242 -2.28 -1.40 -2.91
CA LEU A 242 -1.05 -0.71 -3.34
C LEU A 242 0.12 -1.68 -3.59
N GLY A 243 -0.03 -2.97 -3.29
CA GLY A 243 1.03 -3.98 -3.45
C GLY A 243 2.14 -3.90 -2.39
N VAL A 244 1.87 -3.23 -1.26
CA VAL A 244 2.83 -3.04 -0.17
C VAL A 244 2.69 -4.17 0.84
N ALA A 245 3.56 -5.18 0.73
CA ALA A 245 3.42 -6.42 1.49
C ALA A 245 3.80 -6.34 2.99
N GLU A 246 4.44 -5.26 3.45
CA GLU A 246 5.04 -5.16 4.80
C GLU A 246 4.65 -3.87 5.56
N ALA A 247 3.49 -3.28 5.24
CA ALA A 247 3.06 -2.05 5.92
C ALA A 247 2.61 -2.27 7.37
N LEU A 248 2.97 -1.31 8.23
CA LEU A 248 2.50 -1.27 9.62
C LEU A 248 1.24 -0.40 9.69
N VAL A 249 0.13 -0.95 10.19
CA VAL A 249 -1.11 -0.20 10.44
C VAL A 249 -1.60 -0.47 11.83
N GLN A 250 -1.54 0.57 12.67
CA GLN A 250 -1.87 0.48 14.10
C GLN A 250 -2.66 1.69 14.56
N THR A 251 -3.48 1.50 15.59
CA THR A 251 -4.15 2.61 16.27
C THR A 251 -3.18 3.34 17.19
N GLN A 252 -3.25 4.67 17.22
CA GLN A 252 -2.53 5.50 18.17
C GLN A 252 -3.53 6.35 18.96
N GLY A 253 -3.64 6.10 20.27
CA GLY A 253 -4.66 6.76 21.10
C GLY A 253 -6.09 6.32 20.75
N SER A 254 -7.07 7.19 21.00
CA SER A 254 -8.50 6.88 20.82
C SER A 254 -9.05 7.20 19.43
N ASN A 255 -8.41 8.09 18.67
CA ASN A 255 -8.94 8.56 17.39
C ASN A 255 -7.92 8.63 16.25
N ARG A 256 -6.70 8.12 16.42
CA ARG A 256 -5.67 8.17 15.37
C ARG A 256 -5.21 6.80 14.91
N ILE A 257 -4.73 6.75 13.67
CA ILE A 257 -4.18 5.57 13.04
C ILE A 257 -2.82 5.95 12.46
N VAL A 258 -1.80 5.20 12.86
CA VAL A 258 -0.44 5.28 12.30
C VAL A 258 -0.34 4.28 11.17
N VAL A 259 0.15 4.76 10.03
CA VAL A 259 0.44 3.96 8.84
C VAL A 259 1.89 4.17 8.44
N GLU A 260 2.66 3.08 8.39
CA GLU A 260 4.02 3.10 7.89
C GLU A 260 4.11 2.22 6.64
N LEU A 261 4.50 2.81 5.51
CA LEU A 261 4.66 2.10 4.25
C LEU A 261 6.14 1.99 3.87
N PRO A 262 6.73 0.78 3.93
CA PRO A 262 8.12 0.58 3.51
C PRO A 262 8.27 0.60 2.00
N GLY A 263 9.31 1.30 1.52
CA GLY A 263 9.69 1.26 0.11
C GLY A 263 8.64 1.79 -0.86
N VAL A 264 7.60 2.48 -0.36
CA VAL A 264 6.66 3.23 -1.20
C VAL A 264 7.33 4.53 -1.59
N GLN A 265 7.77 4.56 -2.84
CA GLN A 265 8.52 5.69 -3.38
C GLN A 265 7.57 6.77 -3.91
N ASP A 266 6.40 6.41 -4.45
CA ASP A 266 5.36 7.36 -4.81
C ASP A 266 4.46 7.70 -3.61
N THR A 267 4.90 8.69 -2.84
CA THR A 267 4.14 9.18 -1.67
C THR A 267 2.85 9.88 -2.07
N ALA A 268 2.75 10.40 -3.30
CA ALA A 268 1.54 11.01 -3.82
C ALA A 268 0.47 9.96 -4.11
N GLU A 269 0.85 8.84 -4.73
CA GLU A 269 -0.05 7.71 -4.96
C GLU A 269 -0.53 7.11 -3.64
N ALA A 270 0.37 6.89 -2.69
CA ALA A 270 0.02 6.43 -1.35
C ALA A 270 -0.97 7.37 -0.66
N LYS A 271 -0.70 8.67 -0.68
CA LYS A 271 -1.58 9.70 -0.12
C LYS A 271 -2.92 9.75 -0.83
N ARG A 272 -2.95 9.58 -2.15
CA ARG A 272 -4.17 9.53 -2.95
C ARG A 272 -5.02 8.31 -2.56
N VAL A 273 -4.44 7.14 -2.39
CA VAL A 273 -5.19 5.92 -2.06
C VAL A 273 -5.61 5.87 -0.58
N LEU A 274 -4.75 6.27 0.34
CA LEU A 274 -5.04 6.27 1.78
C LEU A 274 -5.90 7.45 2.22
N GLY A 275 -5.67 8.62 1.62
CA GLY A 275 -6.30 9.88 1.97
C GLY A 275 -7.62 10.15 1.28
N ARG A 276 -7.92 9.46 0.18
CA ARG A 276 -9.21 9.63 -0.49
C ARG A 276 -10.32 8.99 0.31
N THR A 277 -11.00 9.84 1.06
CA THR A 277 -12.20 9.54 1.82
C THR A 277 -13.42 9.45 0.89
N ALA A 278 -13.37 8.54 -0.08
CA ALA A 278 -14.43 8.35 -1.05
C ALA A 278 -15.54 7.46 -0.47
N ASN A 279 -16.71 8.03 -0.27
CA ASN A 279 -17.93 7.26 -0.10
C ASN A 279 -18.72 7.30 -1.40
N LEU A 280 -19.20 6.15 -1.83
CA LEU A 280 -20.05 6.01 -3.00
C LEU A 280 -21.48 5.76 -2.54
N GLU A 281 -22.41 6.51 -3.10
CA GLU A 281 -23.84 6.35 -2.87
C GLU A 281 -24.58 6.12 -4.19
N PHE A 282 -25.44 5.13 -4.21
CA PHE A 282 -26.31 4.87 -5.35
C PHE A 282 -27.66 5.50 -5.06
N ARG A 283 -28.10 6.40 -5.95
CA ARG A 283 -29.37 7.13 -5.84
C ARG A 283 -30.10 7.11 -7.16
N LEU A 284 -31.44 7.15 -7.13
CA LEU A 284 -32.23 7.38 -8.35
C LEU A 284 -32.18 8.87 -8.72
N VAL A 285 -32.06 9.14 -10.01
CA VAL A 285 -32.34 10.47 -10.56
C VAL A 285 -33.84 10.73 -10.35
N ALA A 286 -34.18 11.95 -9.94
CA ALA A 286 -35.56 12.33 -9.70
C ALA A 286 -36.37 12.30 -11.01
N ASP A 287 -37.60 11.80 -10.97
CA ASP A 287 -38.47 11.72 -12.15
C ASP A 287 -38.76 13.11 -12.77
N GLN A 288 -38.66 14.15 -11.94
CA GLN A 288 -38.86 15.55 -12.32
C GLN A 288 -37.59 16.21 -12.84
N ASN A 289 -36.46 15.49 -12.96
CA ASN A 289 -35.17 16.06 -13.34
C ASN A 289 -35.26 16.98 -14.56
N ASP A 290 -35.92 16.54 -15.63
CA ASP A 290 -35.98 17.27 -16.90
C ASP A 290 -36.88 18.52 -16.83
N GLN A 291 -37.63 18.71 -15.74
CA GLN A 291 -38.38 19.94 -15.46
C GLN A 291 -37.49 21.01 -14.82
N TYR A 292 -36.45 20.59 -14.09
CA TYR A 292 -35.55 21.47 -13.33
C TYR A 292 -34.19 21.66 -13.99
N ILE A 293 -33.75 20.66 -14.75
CA ILE A 293 -32.48 20.61 -15.45
C ILE A 293 -32.76 20.63 -16.94
N ASP A 294 -32.19 21.59 -17.64
CA ASP A 294 -32.23 21.64 -19.10
C ASP A 294 -31.51 20.39 -19.68
N PRO A 295 -32.19 19.55 -20.49
CA PRO A 295 -31.59 18.34 -21.04
C PRO A 295 -30.40 18.58 -21.98
N TYR A 296 -30.31 19.77 -22.60
CA TYR A 296 -29.27 20.11 -23.56
C TYR A 296 -28.09 20.80 -22.90
N THR A 297 -28.34 21.72 -21.98
CA THR A 297 -27.26 22.47 -21.29
C THR A 297 -26.84 21.83 -19.97
N GLY A 298 -27.66 20.95 -19.39
CA GLY A 298 -27.45 20.35 -18.08
C GLY A 298 -27.57 21.36 -16.93
N LYS A 299 -28.05 22.58 -17.18
CA LYS A 299 -28.10 23.64 -16.16
C LYS A 299 -29.43 23.63 -15.43
N TYR A 300 -29.35 23.92 -14.14
CA TYR A 300 -30.52 24.12 -13.29
C TYR A 300 -31.22 25.44 -13.59
N ASN A 301 -32.55 25.39 -13.66
CA ASN A 301 -33.42 26.50 -14.04
C ASN A 301 -33.70 27.53 -12.90
N GLY A 302 -33.19 27.30 -11.69
CA GLY A 302 -33.33 28.21 -10.55
C GLY A 302 -34.63 28.08 -9.74
N GLN A 303 -35.53 27.13 -10.06
CA GLN A 303 -36.80 26.96 -9.36
C GLN A 303 -36.66 26.17 -8.05
N PRO A 304 -37.33 26.55 -6.94
CA PRO A 304 -37.22 25.83 -5.66
C PRO A 304 -37.34 24.31 -5.78
N LEU A 305 -36.41 23.60 -5.15
CA LEU A 305 -36.30 22.14 -5.30
C LEU A 305 -37.54 21.41 -4.70
N PRO A 306 -38.05 20.38 -5.39
CA PRO A 306 -39.11 19.53 -4.87
C PRO A 306 -38.73 18.90 -3.52
N PRO A 307 -39.69 18.73 -2.59
CA PRO A 307 -39.44 18.02 -1.34
C PRO A 307 -38.88 16.61 -1.58
N GLY A 308 -37.79 16.28 -0.89
CA GLY A 308 -37.14 14.97 -1.01
C GLY A 308 -36.17 14.83 -2.19
N THR A 309 -35.80 15.93 -2.86
CA THR A 309 -34.78 15.96 -3.91
C THR A 309 -33.58 16.82 -3.53
N GLU A 310 -32.44 16.54 -4.14
CA GLU A 310 -31.17 17.25 -3.93
C GLU A 310 -30.43 17.42 -5.26
N LEU A 311 -29.77 18.56 -5.43
CA LEU A 311 -29.06 18.93 -6.66
C LEU A 311 -27.55 18.65 -6.50
N PHE A 312 -26.95 18.00 -7.49
CA PHE A 312 -25.52 17.72 -7.51
C PHE A 312 -24.90 18.02 -8.88
N ALA A 313 -23.61 18.35 -8.89
CA ALA A 313 -22.84 18.50 -10.12
C ALA A 313 -22.64 17.14 -10.82
N TYR A 314 -22.60 17.15 -12.14
CA TYR A 314 -22.42 15.96 -12.98
C TYR A 314 -21.04 15.99 -13.67
N GLU A 315 -20.32 14.85 -13.64
CA GLU A 315 -18.94 14.63 -14.13
C GLU A 315 -17.88 15.41 -13.34
N SER A 316 -18.00 16.74 -13.25
CA SER A 316 -17.07 17.61 -12.52
C SER A 316 -17.80 18.78 -11.87
N LEU A 317 -17.22 19.34 -10.79
CA LEU A 317 -17.67 20.60 -10.20
C LEU A 317 -17.64 21.76 -11.21
N ASP A 318 -16.72 21.69 -12.18
CA ASP A 318 -16.49 22.76 -13.17
C ASP A 318 -17.29 22.54 -14.46
N SER A 319 -17.99 21.42 -14.62
CA SER A 319 -18.71 21.10 -15.87
C SER A 319 -19.90 22.03 -16.11
N GLY A 320 -20.40 22.67 -15.05
CA GLY A 320 -21.64 23.46 -15.06
C GLY A 320 -22.90 22.63 -15.28
N ARG A 321 -22.78 21.30 -15.45
CA ARG A 321 -23.89 20.36 -15.61
C ARG A 321 -24.29 19.82 -14.25
N GLN A 322 -25.58 19.65 -14.02
CA GLN A 322 -26.16 19.21 -12.76
C GLN A 322 -27.25 18.17 -13.01
N LEU A 323 -27.52 17.36 -12.00
CA LEU A 323 -28.64 16.42 -12.01
C LEU A 323 -29.37 16.49 -10.66
N LEU A 324 -30.68 16.29 -10.74
CA LEU A 324 -31.55 16.22 -9.59
C LEU A 324 -31.68 14.77 -9.13
N LEU A 325 -31.29 14.48 -7.89
CA LEU A 325 -31.37 13.14 -7.29
C LEU A 325 -32.43 13.07 -6.20
N ASN A 326 -32.98 11.88 -5.99
CA ASN A 326 -33.78 11.60 -4.80
C ASN A 326 -32.89 11.59 -3.55
N ARG A 327 -33.38 12.14 -2.43
CA ARG A 327 -32.67 12.16 -1.14
C ARG A 327 -32.45 10.75 -0.55
N ASN A 328 -33.30 9.80 -0.93
CA ASN A 328 -33.18 8.42 -0.46
C ASN A 328 -32.01 7.70 -1.15
N ARG A 329 -31.06 7.23 -0.34
CA ARG A 329 -29.94 6.38 -0.78
C ARG A 329 -30.42 4.94 -0.95
N ILE A 330 -30.13 4.32 -2.10
CA ILE A 330 -30.43 2.90 -2.33
C ILE A 330 -29.44 2.04 -1.54
N LEU A 331 -28.14 2.27 -1.79
CA LEU A 331 -27.05 1.59 -1.12
C LEU A 331 -25.80 2.46 -1.09
N THR A 332 -24.87 2.10 -0.21
CA THR A 332 -23.56 2.73 -0.08
C THR A 332 -22.45 1.72 -0.42
N GLY A 333 -21.24 2.22 -0.71
CA GLY A 333 -20.07 1.41 -1.02
C GLY A 333 -19.68 0.37 0.05
N GLU A 334 -20.17 0.50 1.30
CA GLU A 334 -19.95 -0.50 2.38
C GLU A 334 -20.46 -1.90 2.02
N ARG A 335 -21.47 -1.99 1.14
CA ARG A 335 -22.10 -3.25 0.73
C ARG A 335 -21.44 -3.90 -0.49
N VAL A 336 -20.31 -3.38 -0.94
CA VAL A 336 -19.56 -3.89 -2.08
C VAL A 336 -18.53 -4.91 -1.59
N GLN A 337 -18.63 -6.15 -2.09
CA GLN A 337 -17.67 -7.22 -1.79
C GLN A 337 -16.49 -7.22 -2.77
N ASN A 338 -16.75 -6.90 -4.04
CA ASN A 338 -15.74 -6.88 -5.07
C ASN A 338 -16.09 -5.86 -6.16
N ALA A 339 -15.07 -5.28 -6.77
CA ALA A 339 -15.20 -4.44 -7.95
C ALA A 339 -13.99 -4.64 -8.87
N SER A 340 -14.22 -4.66 -10.18
CA SER A 340 -13.15 -4.81 -11.18
C SER A 340 -13.42 -3.94 -12.39
N SER A 341 -12.38 -3.31 -12.92
CA SER A 341 -12.47 -2.58 -14.17
C SER A 341 -12.45 -3.55 -15.36
N GLY A 342 -13.18 -3.20 -16.40
CA GLY A 342 -13.26 -3.96 -17.64
C GLY A 342 -13.60 -3.06 -18.83
N PHE A 343 -13.83 -3.68 -19.98
CA PHE A 343 -14.34 -3.02 -21.17
C PHE A 343 -15.70 -3.58 -21.51
N SER A 344 -16.65 -2.69 -21.76
CA SER A 344 -18.00 -3.08 -22.15
C SER A 344 -18.00 -3.64 -23.55
N GLN A 345 -18.54 -4.85 -23.71
CA GLN A 345 -18.70 -5.49 -25.03
C GLN A 345 -19.73 -4.75 -25.90
N ASP A 346 -20.66 -4.03 -25.28
CA ASP A 346 -21.77 -3.36 -25.96
C ASP A 346 -21.37 -1.97 -26.48
N THR A 347 -20.67 -1.17 -25.67
CA THR A 347 -20.33 0.23 -25.99
C THR A 347 -18.86 0.43 -26.36
N GLY A 348 -18.00 -0.57 -26.15
CA GLY A 348 -16.54 -0.45 -26.29
C GLY A 348 -15.88 0.48 -25.25
N GLY A 349 -16.67 1.10 -24.36
CA GLY A 349 -16.19 2.01 -23.32
C GLY A 349 -15.72 1.28 -22.05
N ALA A 350 -15.05 2.01 -21.17
CA ALA A 350 -14.63 1.49 -19.87
C ALA A 350 -15.85 1.19 -18.97
N GLU A 351 -15.79 0.10 -18.22
CA GLU A 351 -16.83 -0.30 -17.27
C GLU A 351 -16.23 -0.76 -15.93
N VAL A 352 -17.06 -0.75 -14.88
CA VAL A 352 -16.74 -1.34 -13.58
C VAL A 352 -17.78 -2.38 -13.23
N ASN A 353 -17.34 -3.63 -13.08
CA ASN A 353 -18.13 -4.75 -12.64
C ASN A 353 -18.16 -4.79 -11.11
N ILE A 354 -19.36 -4.76 -10.51
CA ILE A 354 -19.58 -4.69 -9.07
C ILE A 354 -20.26 -5.96 -8.58
N THR A 355 -19.78 -6.49 -7.46
CA THR A 355 -20.44 -7.56 -6.69
C THR A 355 -20.75 -7.06 -5.29
N LEU A 356 -22.02 -7.12 -4.91
CA LEU A 356 -22.54 -6.74 -3.60
C LEU A 356 -22.65 -7.95 -2.67
N ASP A 357 -22.72 -7.68 -1.37
CA ASP A 357 -23.14 -8.67 -0.38
C ASP A 357 -24.63 -9.05 -0.55
N SER A 358 -25.08 -10.08 0.17
CA SER A 358 -26.46 -10.58 0.07
C SER A 358 -27.50 -9.53 0.46
N ALA A 359 -27.20 -8.69 1.46
CA ALA A 359 -28.09 -7.61 1.91
C ALA A 359 -28.17 -6.48 0.87
N GLY A 360 -27.05 -6.05 0.32
CA GLY A 360 -26.91 -5.04 -0.72
C GLY A 360 -27.58 -5.48 -2.02
N GLY A 361 -27.41 -6.74 -2.42
CA GLY A 361 -28.10 -7.31 -3.58
C GLY A 361 -29.63 -7.29 -3.43
N LYS A 362 -30.15 -7.53 -2.23
CA LYS A 362 -31.59 -7.43 -1.95
C LYS A 362 -32.08 -5.98 -2.01
N LEU A 363 -31.38 -5.04 -1.38
CA LEU A 363 -31.71 -3.61 -1.43
C LEU A 363 -31.71 -3.09 -2.87
N MET A 364 -30.71 -3.49 -3.66
CA MET A 364 -30.61 -3.11 -5.07
C MET A 364 -31.75 -3.71 -5.90
N ALA A 365 -32.09 -4.99 -5.69
CA ALA A 365 -33.20 -5.63 -6.38
C ALA A 365 -34.55 -4.98 -6.04
N ASP A 366 -34.77 -4.65 -4.77
CA ASP A 366 -36.00 -4.00 -4.32
C ASP A 366 -36.13 -2.57 -4.87
N ALA A 367 -35.03 -1.81 -4.90
CA ALA A 367 -35.02 -0.46 -5.46
C ALA A 367 -35.19 -0.42 -6.98
N THR A 368 -34.59 -1.38 -7.70
CA THR A 368 -34.63 -1.42 -9.17
C THR A 368 -35.88 -2.10 -9.74
N ARG A 369 -36.60 -2.92 -8.95
CA ARG A 369 -37.84 -3.60 -9.37
C ARG A 369 -38.85 -2.66 -10.02
N ASN A 370 -39.01 -1.46 -9.45
CA ASN A 370 -39.97 -0.44 -9.93
C ASN A 370 -39.27 0.75 -10.61
N ALA A 371 -37.97 0.64 -10.90
CA ALA A 371 -37.16 1.70 -11.49
C ALA A 371 -36.52 1.31 -12.82
N VAL A 372 -36.98 0.21 -13.46
CA VAL A 372 -36.57 -0.15 -14.82
C VAL A 372 -36.95 0.97 -15.78
N GLY A 373 -36.00 1.39 -16.63
CA GLY A 373 -36.12 2.54 -17.53
C GLY A 373 -35.81 3.89 -16.88
N LYS A 374 -35.64 3.96 -15.55
CA LYS A 374 -35.22 5.18 -14.84
C LYS A 374 -33.69 5.29 -14.78
N ARG A 375 -33.20 6.52 -14.59
CA ARG A 375 -31.76 6.77 -14.42
C ARG A 375 -31.34 6.56 -12.97
N MET A 376 -30.23 5.87 -12.77
CA MET A 376 -29.56 5.69 -11.49
C MET A 376 -28.21 6.39 -11.54
N ALA A 377 -27.97 7.24 -10.55
CA ALA A 377 -26.73 7.98 -10.39
C ALA A 377 -25.85 7.36 -9.33
N VAL A 378 -24.54 7.41 -9.58
CA VAL A 378 -23.50 7.10 -8.61
C VAL A 378 -22.91 8.42 -8.14
N LEU A 379 -23.19 8.75 -6.88
CA LEU A 379 -22.69 9.95 -6.22
C LEU A 379 -21.37 9.60 -5.52
N PHE A 380 -20.31 10.32 -5.90
CA PHE A 380 -19.00 10.27 -5.30
C PHE A 380 -18.86 11.40 -4.28
N ILE A 381 -18.67 11.03 -3.02
CA ILE A 381 -18.52 11.98 -1.91
C ILE A 381 -17.09 11.88 -1.41
N GLU A 382 -16.33 12.97 -1.55
CA GLU A 382 -14.94 13.08 -1.14
C GLU A 382 -14.83 14.08 0.02
N ASN A 383 -14.28 13.65 1.15
CA ASN A 383 -13.92 14.58 2.24
C ASN A 383 -12.50 15.07 2.01
N LYS A 384 -12.34 16.40 1.92
CA LYS A 384 -11.07 17.09 1.71
C LYS A 384 -10.77 18.04 2.86
N GLN A 385 -9.53 18.51 2.90
CA GLN A 385 -9.12 19.59 3.80
C GLN A 385 -8.43 20.68 3.00
N ARG A 386 -8.81 21.92 3.24
CA ARG A 386 -8.08 23.08 2.74
C ARG A 386 -7.07 23.50 3.79
N VAL A 387 -5.80 23.62 3.38
CA VAL A 387 -4.75 24.16 4.22
C VAL A 387 -4.71 25.67 4.01
N SER A 388 -4.83 26.43 5.10
CA SER A 388 -4.71 27.88 5.10
C SER A 388 -3.66 28.30 6.12
N TYR A 389 -2.93 29.37 5.85
CA TYR A 389 -1.93 29.91 6.78
C TYR A 389 -2.52 31.14 7.44
N VAL A 390 -2.68 31.08 8.75
CA VAL A 390 -3.12 32.23 9.55
C VAL A 390 -1.89 32.82 10.22
N THR A 391 -1.57 34.06 9.89
CA THR A 391 -0.50 34.81 10.55
C THR A 391 -0.97 35.24 11.92
N ASP A 392 -0.28 34.80 12.97
CA ASP A 392 -0.50 35.28 14.33
C ASP A 392 -0.17 36.78 14.39
N PRO A 393 -1.14 37.66 14.71
CA PRO A 393 -0.93 39.10 14.79
C PRO A 393 0.14 39.54 15.80
N ALA A 394 0.42 38.69 16.82
CA ALA A 394 1.35 39.02 17.89
C ALA A 394 2.79 38.58 17.61
N THR A 395 2.99 37.46 16.92
CA THR A 395 4.31 36.84 16.74
C THR A 395 4.80 36.88 15.29
N GLY A 396 3.92 37.20 14.34
CA GLY A 396 4.22 37.09 12.90
C GLY A 396 4.42 35.65 12.42
N ALA A 397 4.28 34.66 13.30
CA ALA A 397 4.39 33.26 12.97
C ALA A 397 3.15 32.81 12.19
N GLN A 398 3.38 32.15 11.05
CA GLN A 398 2.30 31.55 10.27
C GLN A 398 1.94 30.19 10.87
N THR A 399 0.70 30.04 11.33
CA THR A 399 0.17 28.77 11.82
C THR A 399 -0.67 28.13 10.72
N GLU A 400 -0.41 26.85 10.45
CA GLU A 400 -1.19 26.04 9.52
C GLU A 400 -2.56 25.71 10.13
N VAL A 401 -3.65 26.12 9.46
CA VAL A 401 -5.04 25.82 9.82
C VAL A 401 -5.65 24.96 8.73
N ARG A 402 -6.11 23.76 9.11
CA ARG A 402 -6.77 22.79 8.21
C ARG A 402 -8.28 22.86 8.38
N THR A 403 -9.00 23.27 7.34
CA THR A 403 -10.47 23.33 7.36
C THR A 403 -11.06 22.19 6.52
N PRO A 404 -11.82 21.26 7.12
CA PRO A 404 -12.45 20.17 6.38
C PRO A 404 -13.63 20.67 5.54
N PHE A 405 -13.78 20.13 4.34
CA PHE A 405 -14.93 20.36 3.47
C PHE A 405 -15.29 19.07 2.71
N THR A 406 -16.52 18.99 2.22
CA THR A 406 -17.03 17.82 1.50
C THR A 406 -17.38 18.21 0.08
N GLU A 407 -16.83 17.49 -0.89
CA GLU A 407 -17.23 17.60 -2.29
C GLU A 407 -18.14 16.41 -2.62
N SER A 408 -19.18 16.65 -3.40
CA SER A 408 -20.12 15.61 -3.84
C SER A 408 -20.42 15.81 -5.32
N VAL A 409 -20.03 14.84 -6.14
CA VAL A 409 -20.13 14.89 -7.60
C VAL A 409 -20.69 13.58 -8.11
N ILE A 410 -21.60 13.66 -9.08
CA ILE A 410 -22.11 12.48 -9.76
C ILE A 410 -21.09 12.06 -10.82
N ILE A 411 -20.47 10.90 -10.62
CA ILE A 411 -19.47 10.35 -11.54
C ILE A 411 -20.11 9.58 -12.69
N ASN A 412 -21.33 9.10 -12.51
CA ASN A 412 -22.04 8.36 -13.54
C ASN A 412 -23.55 8.44 -13.33
N ALA A 413 -24.32 8.47 -14.42
CA ALA A 413 -25.77 8.38 -14.39
C ALA A 413 -26.29 7.51 -15.54
N ALA A 414 -26.51 6.22 -15.27
CA ALA A 414 -26.90 5.22 -16.26
C ALA A 414 -28.39 4.84 -16.14
N THR A 415 -29.00 4.41 -17.25
CA THR A 415 -30.38 3.90 -17.25
C THR A 415 -30.41 2.46 -16.76
N VAL A 416 -31.31 2.18 -15.81
CA VAL A 416 -31.55 0.82 -15.29
C VAL A 416 -32.25 0.00 -16.37
N GLN A 417 -31.56 -0.97 -16.96
CA GLN A 417 -32.10 -1.80 -18.06
C GLN A 417 -32.92 -3.00 -17.57
N ALA A 418 -32.60 -3.51 -16.38
CA ALA A 418 -33.25 -4.66 -15.76
C ALA A 418 -33.18 -4.54 -14.23
N VAL A 419 -33.91 -5.42 -13.54
CA VAL A 419 -33.80 -5.54 -12.09
C VAL A 419 -32.38 -6.01 -11.75
N LEU A 420 -31.65 -5.19 -10.99
CA LEU A 420 -30.26 -5.44 -10.63
C LEU A 420 -30.20 -6.29 -9.36
N GLY A 421 -29.50 -7.41 -9.41
CA GLY A 421 -29.28 -8.28 -8.26
C GLY A 421 -28.04 -7.90 -7.46
N SER A 422 -27.31 -8.90 -6.97
CA SER A 422 -26.01 -8.72 -6.32
C SER A 422 -24.88 -8.38 -7.28
N GLN A 423 -25.05 -8.55 -8.59
CA GLN A 423 -24.05 -8.24 -9.60
C GLN A 423 -24.62 -7.28 -10.63
N PHE A 424 -23.88 -6.21 -10.93
CA PHE A 424 -24.20 -5.25 -11.98
C PHE A 424 -22.93 -4.53 -12.46
N ARG A 425 -23.03 -3.84 -13.60
CA ARG A 425 -21.93 -3.08 -14.20
C ARG A 425 -22.26 -1.59 -14.29
N ILE A 426 -21.28 -0.74 -14.03
CA ILE A 426 -21.32 0.70 -14.28
C ILE A 426 -20.63 0.95 -15.62
N THR A 427 -21.34 1.56 -16.57
CA THR A 427 -20.84 1.88 -17.92
C THR A 427 -20.89 3.38 -18.17
N GLY A 428 -20.13 3.87 -19.15
CA GLY A 428 -20.10 5.30 -19.50
C GLY A 428 -19.15 6.09 -18.61
N LEU A 429 -17.98 5.52 -18.36
CA LEU A 429 -16.82 6.18 -17.76
C LEU A 429 -15.91 6.69 -18.87
N ASP A 430 -15.26 7.84 -18.66
CA ASP A 430 -14.53 8.54 -19.72
C ASP A 430 -13.18 7.89 -20.04
N SER A 431 -12.56 7.22 -19.05
CA SER A 431 -11.26 6.58 -19.24
C SER A 431 -11.11 5.22 -18.53
N PRO A 432 -10.27 4.30 -19.06
CA PRO A 432 -9.90 3.07 -18.37
C PRO A 432 -9.24 3.31 -17.00
N GLN A 433 -8.50 4.41 -16.86
CA GLN A 433 -7.82 4.79 -15.62
C GLN A 433 -8.84 5.18 -14.53
N GLU A 434 -9.86 5.95 -14.90
CA GLU A 434 -10.95 6.31 -13.99
C GLU A 434 -11.76 5.08 -13.56
N ALA A 435 -12.02 4.15 -14.48
CA ALA A 435 -12.66 2.87 -14.14
C ALA A 435 -11.81 2.03 -13.17
N ALA A 436 -10.49 1.97 -13.38
CA ALA A 436 -9.57 1.29 -12.46
C ALA A 436 -9.55 1.94 -11.08
N GLU A 437 -9.54 3.27 -11.03
CA GLU A 437 -9.58 4.02 -9.76
C GLU A 437 -10.90 3.82 -9.02
N LEU A 438 -12.05 3.90 -9.72
CA LEU A 438 -13.36 3.63 -9.14
C LEU A 438 -13.46 2.20 -8.61
N ALA A 439 -12.97 1.21 -9.38
CA ALA A 439 -12.94 -0.19 -8.96
C ALA A 439 -12.08 -0.40 -7.71
N LEU A 440 -10.90 0.25 -7.64
CA LEU A 440 -10.04 0.23 -6.46
C LEU A 440 -10.76 0.80 -5.23
N MET A 441 -11.41 1.97 -5.37
CA MET A 441 -12.15 2.60 -4.26
C MET A 441 -13.31 1.74 -3.76
N LEU A 442 -14.00 1.07 -4.67
CA LEU A 442 -15.09 0.15 -4.35
C LEU A 442 -14.60 -1.12 -3.64
N ARG A 443 -13.47 -1.72 -4.06
CA ARG A 443 -12.86 -2.90 -3.39
C ARG A 443 -12.29 -2.56 -2.03
N ALA A 444 -11.66 -1.38 -1.93
CA ALA A 444 -11.05 -0.90 -0.70
C ALA A 444 -12.05 -0.78 0.45
N GLY A 445 -13.33 -0.55 0.14
CA GLY A 445 -14.40 -0.39 1.11
C GLY A 445 -14.57 1.06 1.58
N ALA A 446 -15.77 1.34 2.08
CA ALA A 446 -16.12 2.64 2.65
C ALA A 446 -15.51 2.81 4.06
N LEU A 447 -15.07 4.02 4.36
CA LEU A 447 -14.64 4.38 5.71
C LEU A 447 -15.88 4.60 6.59
N ALA A 448 -15.79 4.16 7.86
CA ALA A 448 -16.85 4.40 8.84
C ALA A 448 -17.01 5.88 9.18
N ALA A 449 -15.91 6.63 9.13
CA ALA A 449 -15.89 8.07 9.33
C ALA A 449 -14.73 8.71 8.57
N PRO A 450 -14.82 10.00 8.21
CA PRO A 450 -13.75 10.67 7.51
C PRO A 450 -12.44 10.69 8.29
N MET A 451 -11.33 10.64 7.57
CA MET A 451 -9.99 10.74 8.16
C MET A 451 -9.20 11.85 7.50
N TYR A 452 -8.31 12.42 8.29
CA TYR A 452 -7.50 13.55 7.90
C TYR A 452 -6.05 13.29 8.27
N PHE A 453 -5.11 13.64 7.40
CA PHE A 453 -3.69 13.58 7.78
C PHE A 453 -3.42 14.65 8.83
N VAL A 454 -2.81 14.25 9.94
CA VAL A 454 -2.32 15.14 11.01
C VAL A 454 -0.83 15.36 10.82
N GLU A 455 -0.08 14.26 10.67
CA GLU A 455 1.36 14.29 10.41
C GLU A 455 1.67 13.46 9.17
N GLU A 456 2.56 13.99 8.35
CA GLU A 456 3.15 13.30 7.21
C GLU A 456 4.65 13.44 7.35
N ARG A 457 5.34 12.32 7.53
CA ARG A 457 6.79 12.29 7.63
C ARG A 457 7.31 11.24 6.68
N VAL A 458 8.14 11.66 5.75
CA VAL A 458 8.95 10.71 5.00
C VAL A 458 10.14 10.39 5.87
N VAL A 459 10.22 9.15 6.30
CA VAL A 459 11.41 8.64 6.98
C VAL A 459 12.44 8.46 5.89
N GLY A 460 13.26 9.49 5.69
CA GLY A 460 14.35 9.46 4.74
C GLY A 460 15.30 8.31 5.08
N PRO A 461 15.99 7.74 4.08
CA PRO A 461 16.90 6.65 4.31
C PRO A 461 18.09 7.03 5.19
N SER A 462 18.32 8.27 5.65
CA SER A 462 19.57 8.67 6.32
C SER A 462 20.03 7.75 7.47
N LEU A 463 19.13 7.38 8.41
CA LEU A 463 19.44 6.39 9.45
C LEU A 463 19.64 4.97 8.88
N GLY A 464 18.87 4.61 7.86
CA GLY A 464 19.01 3.34 7.14
C GLY A 464 20.28 3.26 6.29
N GLN A 465 20.71 4.37 5.69
CA GLN A 465 21.83 4.52 4.78
C GLN A 465 23.12 4.35 5.56
N GLU A 466 23.24 4.99 6.73
CA GLU A 466 24.38 4.75 7.61
C GLU A 466 24.49 3.27 8.02
N ASN A 467 23.35 2.61 8.26
CA ASN A 467 23.30 1.18 8.55
C ASN A 467 23.63 0.31 7.33
N ILE A 468 23.20 0.70 6.12
CA ILE A 468 23.58 0.06 4.85
C ILE A 468 25.09 0.18 4.67
N ASP A 469 25.64 1.39 4.77
CA ASP A 469 27.06 1.68 4.54
C ASP A 469 27.92 0.88 5.53
N LYS A 470 27.56 0.88 6.82
CA LYS A 470 28.22 0.06 7.85
C LYS A 470 28.05 -1.43 7.59
N GLY A 471 26.88 -1.86 7.11
CA GLY A 471 26.58 -3.25 6.78
C GLY A 471 27.40 -3.77 5.59
N ILE A 472 27.50 -2.98 4.52
CA ILE A 472 28.33 -3.24 3.35
C ILE A 472 29.79 -3.28 3.77
N LEU A 473 30.27 -2.26 4.50
CA LEU A 473 31.64 -2.21 5.00
C LEU A 473 31.98 -3.44 5.86
N SER A 474 31.07 -3.84 6.76
CA SER A 474 31.26 -5.04 7.59
C SER A 474 31.32 -6.31 6.76
N THR A 475 30.50 -6.40 5.70
CA THR A 475 30.48 -7.52 4.77
C THR A 475 31.76 -7.58 3.94
N GLU A 476 32.24 -6.45 3.43
CA GLU A 476 33.49 -6.34 2.66
C GLU A 476 34.70 -6.70 3.51
N VAL A 477 34.82 -6.13 4.71
CA VAL A 477 35.92 -6.42 5.64
C VAL A 477 35.90 -7.89 6.05
N GLY A 478 34.75 -8.43 6.42
CA GLY A 478 34.59 -9.85 6.74
C GLY A 478 34.98 -10.76 5.58
N PHE A 479 34.53 -10.43 4.36
CA PHE A 479 34.87 -11.17 3.15
C PHE A 479 36.39 -11.14 2.88
N ILE A 480 37.04 -9.99 2.95
CA ILE A 480 38.48 -9.84 2.69
C ILE A 480 39.30 -10.63 3.72
N LEU A 481 38.97 -10.53 5.01
CA LEU A 481 39.69 -11.24 6.07
C LEU A 481 39.60 -12.77 5.88
N VAL A 482 38.40 -13.28 5.60
CA VAL A 482 38.20 -14.71 5.38
C VAL A 482 38.87 -15.16 4.08
N ALA A 483 38.81 -14.35 3.02
CA ALA A 483 39.48 -14.65 1.75
C ALA A 483 41.00 -14.75 1.90
N ILE A 484 41.62 -13.83 2.65
CA ILE A 484 43.06 -13.86 2.97
C ILE A 484 43.39 -15.13 3.76
N TRP A 485 42.61 -15.42 4.80
CA TRP A 485 42.82 -16.61 5.62
C TRP A 485 42.77 -17.91 4.79
N MET A 486 41.78 -18.03 3.90
CA MET A 486 41.66 -19.18 3.00
C MET A 486 42.86 -19.34 2.07
N ILE A 487 43.37 -18.25 1.51
CA ILE A 487 44.55 -18.27 0.63
C ILE A 487 45.81 -18.66 1.41
N VAL A 488 46.00 -18.12 2.62
CA VAL A 488 47.18 -18.41 3.44
C VAL A 488 47.20 -19.87 3.88
N PHE A 489 46.08 -20.41 4.36
CA PHE A 489 46.02 -21.77 4.90
C PHE A 489 45.88 -22.85 3.82
N PHE A 490 45.07 -22.63 2.77
CA PHE A 490 44.74 -23.65 1.77
C PHE A 490 45.29 -23.37 0.37
N ARG A 491 46.05 -22.29 0.18
CA ARG A 491 46.72 -21.91 -1.08
C ARG A 491 45.77 -21.95 -2.29
N LEU A 492 45.98 -22.89 -3.22
CA LEU A 492 45.20 -22.99 -4.45
C LEU A 492 43.76 -23.44 -4.17
N PHE A 493 43.55 -24.33 -3.19
CA PHE A 493 42.19 -24.70 -2.77
C PHE A 493 41.48 -23.52 -2.10
N GLY A 494 42.23 -22.66 -1.40
CA GLY A 494 41.74 -21.39 -0.88
C GLY A 494 41.25 -20.44 -1.98
N LEU A 495 41.99 -20.30 -3.07
CA LEU A 495 41.56 -19.48 -4.22
C LEU A 495 40.27 -20.01 -4.87
N ILE A 496 40.12 -21.33 -5.00
CA ILE A 496 38.90 -21.96 -5.54
C ILE A 496 37.71 -21.71 -4.61
N ALA A 497 37.91 -21.81 -3.30
CA ALA A 497 36.89 -21.52 -2.29
C ALA A 497 36.46 -20.04 -2.34
N ASN A 498 37.40 -19.11 -2.49
CA ASN A 498 37.07 -17.68 -2.61
C ASN A 498 36.26 -17.37 -3.88
N PHE A 499 36.60 -18.00 -5.00
CA PHE A 499 35.79 -17.87 -6.22
C PHE A 499 34.35 -18.37 -6.01
N ALA A 500 34.19 -19.51 -5.33
CA ALA A 500 32.88 -20.03 -4.96
C ALA A 500 32.14 -19.10 -3.98
N LEU A 501 32.84 -18.42 -3.08
CA LEU A 501 32.28 -17.47 -2.13
C LEU A 501 31.71 -16.20 -2.81
N VAL A 502 32.47 -15.60 -3.74
CA VAL A 502 31.96 -14.47 -4.56
C VAL A 502 30.71 -14.90 -5.31
N PHE A 503 30.75 -16.11 -5.87
CA PHE A 503 29.63 -16.64 -6.62
C PHE A 503 28.40 -16.91 -5.74
N ASN A 504 28.62 -17.37 -4.51
CA ASN A 504 27.57 -17.56 -3.51
C ASN A 504 26.83 -16.23 -3.24
N LEU A 505 27.57 -15.13 -3.04
CA LEU A 505 26.99 -13.82 -2.81
C LEU A 505 26.13 -13.35 -4.00
N ALA A 506 26.62 -13.51 -5.23
CA ALA A 506 25.87 -13.17 -6.45
C ALA A 506 24.57 -13.98 -6.58
N MET A 507 24.59 -15.27 -6.24
CA MET A 507 23.39 -16.11 -6.26
C MET A 507 22.37 -15.68 -5.19
N ILE A 508 22.81 -15.32 -3.98
CA ILE A 508 21.92 -14.83 -2.92
C ILE A 508 21.17 -13.58 -3.42
N LEU A 509 21.89 -12.59 -3.95
CA LEU A 509 21.29 -11.36 -4.48
C LEU A 509 20.30 -11.63 -5.62
N THR A 510 20.63 -12.58 -6.50
CA THR A 510 19.77 -12.97 -7.63
C THR A 510 18.47 -13.59 -7.16
N VAL A 511 18.54 -14.57 -6.25
CA VAL A 511 17.34 -15.26 -5.75
C VAL A 511 16.45 -14.30 -4.96
N MET A 512 17.04 -13.39 -4.18
CA MET A 512 16.28 -12.35 -3.48
C MET A 512 15.54 -11.43 -4.44
N SER A 513 16.20 -11.00 -5.53
CA SER A 513 15.59 -10.18 -6.58
C SER A 513 14.41 -10.91 -7.25
N TRP A 514 14.56 -12.20 -7.59
CA TRP A 514 13.50 -12.99 -8.23
C TRP A 514 12.26 -13.19 -7.37
N ILE A 515 12.44 -13.48 -6.09
CA ILE A 515 11.33 -13.68 -5.16
C ILE A 515 10.72 -12.33 -4.73
N GLY A 516 11.43 -11.22 -4.98
CA GLY A 516 11.04 -9.89 -4.53
C GLY A 516 11.10 -9.75 -3.01
N ALA A 517 12.01 -10.49 -2.36
CA ALA A 517 12.21 -10.44 -0.92
C ALA A 517 12.89 -9.12 -0.53
N SER A 518 12.42 -8.50 0.56
CA SER A 518 13.02 -7.30 1.13
C SER A 518 14.30 -7.63 1.90
N LEU A 519 15.42 -6.96 1.60
CA LEU A 519 16.62 -6.98 2.43
C LEU A 519 16.43 -6.01 3.60
N THR A 520 16.52 -6.51 4.83
CA THR A 520 16.47 -5.71 6.08
C THR A 520 17.85 -5.63 6.72
N LEU A 521 18.02 -4.83 7.76
CA LEU A 521 19.29 -4.77 8.50
C LEU A 521 19.66 -6.13 9.11
N PRO A 522 18.73 -6.86 9.78
CA PRO A 522 18.98 -8.26 10.13
C PRO A 522 19.26 -9.13 8.90
N GLY A 523 18.58 -8.90 7.76
CA GLY A 523 18.89 -9.56 6.50
C GLY A 523 20.37 -9.49 6.09
N ILE A 524 20.99 -8.32 6.22
CA ILE A 524 22.44 -8.11 6.00
C ILE A 524 23.25 -8.97 6.97
N ALA A 525 22.90 -9.01 8.25
CA ALA A 525 23.56 -9.89 9.22
C ALA A 525 23.44 -11.37 8.81
N GLY A 526 22.31 -11.78 8.23
CA GLY A 526 22.13 -13.12 7.65
C GLY A 526 23.08 -13.41 6.48
N ILE A 527 23.36 -12.42 5.62
CA ILE A 527 24.37 -12.52 4.56
C ILE A 527 25.77 -12.70 5.16
N VAL A 528 26.13 -11.90 6.17
CA VAL A 528 27.43 -11.99 6.86
C VAL A 528 27.62 -13.37 7.52
N ILE A 529 26.59 -13.89 8.21
CA ILE A 529 26.62 -15.25 8.80
C ILE A 529 26.77 -16.31 7.71
N THR A 530 26.07 -16.15 6.59
CA THR A 530 26.16 -17.05 5.44
C THR A 530 27.56 -17.09 4.85
N ILE A 531 28.27 -15.95 4.77
CA ILE A 531 29.66 -15.90 4.30
C ILE A 531 30.55 -16.80 5.17
N GLY A 532 30.39 -16.74 6.49
CA GLY A 532 31.13 -17.61 7.43
C GLY A 532 30.84 -19.10 7.20
N MET A 533 29.56 -19.48 7.14
CA MET A 533 29.16 -20.88 6.93
C MET A 533 29.55 -21.43 5.56
N ALA A 534 29.48 -20.59 4.51
CA ALA A 534 29.88 -20.99 3.16
C ALA A 534 31.37 -21.35 3.08
N VAL A 535 32.20 -20.75 3.94
CA VAL A 535 33.62 -21.06 4.02
C VAL A 535 33.86 -22.34 4.80
N ASP A 536 33.11 -22.58 5.88
CA ASP A 536 33.20 -23.79 6.69
C ASP A 536 33.02 -25.08 5.85
N ALA A 537 32.03 -25.10 4.95
CA ALA A 537 31.84 -26.22 4.02
C ALA A 537 33.08 -26.48 3.15
N ASN A 538 33.75 -25.42 2.69
CA ASN A 538 34.97 -25.53 1.90
C ASN A 538 36.18 -25.98 2.73
N VAL A 539 36.27 -25.53 3.99
CA VAL A 539 37.29 -25.97 4.95
C VAL A 539 37.15 -27.47 5.23
N LEU A 540 35.94 -27.95 5.50
CA LEU A 540 35.66 -29.36 5.80
C LEU A 540 36.05 -30.27 4.63
N ILE A 541 35.75 -29.85 3.40
CA ILE A 541 36.20 -30.56 2.19
C ILE A 541 37.74 -30.59 2.12
N CYS A 542 38.41 -29.45 2.34
CA CYS A 542 39.87 -29.37 2.23
C CYS A 542 40.59 -30.20 3.29
N GLU A 543 40.13 -30.16 4.55
CA GLU A 543 40.68 -30.99 5.62
C GLU A 543 40.41 -32.47 5.37
N ARG A 544 39.22 -32.84 4.89
CA ARG A 544 38.94 -34.23 4.53
C ARG A 544 39.87 -34.73 3.42
N ILE A 545 40.16 -33.90 2.42
CA ILE A 545 41.16 -34.23 1.38
C ILE A 545 42.55 -34.40 2.01
N ARG A 546 42.98 -33.51 2.92
CA ARG A 546 44.25 -33.63 3.64
C ARG A 546 44.35 -34.92 4.47
N GLU A 547 43.27 -35.32 5.15
CA GLU A 547 43.18 -36.56 5.90
C GLU A 547 43.35 -37.80 5.01
N GLU A 548 42.64 -37.87 3.89
CA GLU A 548 42.74 -39.00 2.96
C GLU A 548 44.15 -39.13 2.36
N ILE A 549 44.84 -38.00 2.10
CA ILE A 549 46.26 -38.01 1.67
C ILE A 549 47.16 -38.54 2.79
N LYS A 550 46.94 -38.11 4.04
CA LYS A 550 47.71 -38.61 5.20
C LYS A 550 47.54 -40.12 5.39
N TRP A 551 46.37 -40.66 5.06
CA TRP A 551 46.10 -42.10 5.08
C TRP A 551 46.60 -42.85 3.83
N GLY A 552 47.35 -42.18 2.96
CA GLY A 552 48.03 -42.81 1.82
C GLY A 552 47.20 -42.89 0.54
N ALA A 553 46.03 -42.26 0.47
CA ALA A 553 45.27 -42.19 -0.77
C ALA A 553 46.01 -41.36 -1.83
N SER A 554 45.93 -41.78 -3.09
CA SER A 554 46.50 -40.99 -4.18
C SER A 554 45.78 -39.62 -4.28
N PRO A 555 46.46 -38.54 -4.71
CA PRO A 555 45.86 -37.21 -4.80
C PRO A 555 44.50 -37.13 -5.52
N LYS A 556 44.29 -37.96 -6.55
CA LYS A 556 43.01 -38.02 -7.26
C LYS A 556 41.93 -38.77 -6.46
N GLN A 557 42.29 -39.88 -5.81
CA GLN A 557 41.36 -40.62 -4.96
C GLN A 557 40.99 -39.81 -3.72
N ALA A 558 41.96 -39.10 -3.12
CA ALA A 558 41.72 -38.23 -1.98
C ALA A 558 40.72 -37.11 -2.29
N ILE A 559 40.77 -36.52 -3.49
CA ILE A 559 39.76 -35.53 -3.92
C ILE A 559 38.38 -36.18 -4.03
N VAL A 560 38.23 -37.35 -4.68
CA VAL A 560 36.91 -38.02 -4.78
C VAL A 560 36.37 -38.35 -3.39
N ALA A 561 37.18 -39.04 -2.59
CA ALA A 561 36.81 -39.47 -1.24
C ALA A 561 36.52 -38.28 -0.32
N GLY A 562 37.28 -37.19 -0.45
CA GLY A 562 37.09 -35.95 0.29
C GLY A 562 35.70 -35.35 0.03
N TYR A 563 35.34 -35.12 -1.23
CA TYR A 563 34.03 -34.57 -1.60
C TYR A 563 32.87 -35.51 -1.24
N ASP A 564 33.02 -36.81 -1.48
CA ASP A 564 31.93 -37.78 -1.25
C ASP A 564 31.67 -38.00 0.25
N ARG A 565 32.71 -37.99 1.09
CA ARG A 565 32.55 -38.13 2.55
C ARG A 565 32.12 -36.82 3.22
N ALA A 566 32.68 -35.68 2.80
CA ALA A 566 32.31 -34.37 3.33
C ALA A 566 30.85 -34.01 3.03
N TYR A 567 30.28 -34.53 1.93
CA TYR A 567 28.90 -34.27 1.52
C TYR A 567 27.88 -34.50 2.64
N ASN A 568 27.92 -35.66 3.31
CA ASN A 568 26.93 -36.00 4.34
C ASN A 568 27.03 -35.04 5.53
N THR A 569 28.25 -34.75 5.99
CA THR A 569 28.46 -33.83 7.12
C THR A 569 28.01 -32.40 6.80
N ILE A 570 28.30 -31.92 5.58
CA ILE A 570 27.86 -30.60 5.11
C ILE A 570 26.35 -30.54 4.96
N PHE A 571 25.73 -31.60 4.43
CA PHE A 571 24.28 -31.69 4.26
C PHE A 571 23.57 -31.68 5.63
N ASP A 572 24.02 -32.51 6.57
CA ASP A 572 23.41 -32.62 7.90
C ASP A 572 23.51 -31.28 8.67
N SER A 573 24.70 -30.67 8.68
CA SER A 573 24.90 -29.37 9.35
C SER A 573 24.01 -28.28 8.75
N ASN A 574 23.98 -28.15 7.41
CA ASN A 574 23.16 -27.13 6.75
C ASN A 574 21.65 -27.39 6.87
N LEU A 575 21.21 -28.65 6.87
CA LEU A 575 19.80 -28.99 7.03
C LEU A 575 19.29 -28.56 8.41
N THR A 576 20.08 -28.73 9.47
CA THR A 576 19.69 -28.27 10.81
C THR A 576 19.53 -26.74 10.86
N THR A 577 20.46 -25.98 10.31
CA THR A 577 20.38 -24.52 10.24
C THR A 577 19.21 -24.07 9.35
N PHE A 578 18.95 -24.77 8.25
CA PHE A 578 17.83 -24.48 7.36
C PHE A 578 16.48 -24.67 8.07
N LEU A 579 16.33 -25.73 8.89
CA LEU A 579 15.12 -25.95 9.68
C LEU A 579 14.89 -24.83 10.71
N VAL A 580 15.94 -24.35 11.37
CA VAL A 580 15.83 -23.19 12.29
C VAL A 580 15.41 -21.94 11.52
N ALA A 581 16.03 -21.67 10.36
CA ALA A 581 15.66 -20.55 9.52
C ALA A 581 14.20 -20.65 9.03
N PHE A 582 13.73 -21.85 8.68
CA PHE A 582 12.34 -22.08 8.29
C PHE A 582 11.35 -21.78 9.43
N ILE A 583 11.67 -22.16 10.66
CA ILE A 583 10.85 -21.84 11.84
C ILE A 583 10.80 -20.32 12.07
N LEU A 584 11.95 -19.64 11.97
CA LEU A 584 12.03 -18.18 12.05
C LEU A 584 11.22 -17.49 10.94
N PHE A 585 11.19 -18.06 9.74
CA PHE A 585 10.37 -17.55 8.63
C PHE A 585 8.87 -17.72 8.89
N ALA A 586 8.45 -18.87 9.45
CA ALA A 586 7.05 -19.20 9.67
C ALA A 586 6.41 -18.39 10.81
N ILE A 587 7.18 -18.12 11.87
CA ILE A 587 6.68 -17.47 13.10
C ILE A 587 7.15 -16.01 13.22
N GLY A 588 8.28 -15.67 12.61
CA GLY A 588 8.88 -14.34 12.71
C GLY A 588 8.09 -13.26 11.99
N THR A 589 8.13 -12.05 12.53
CA THR A 589 7.51 -10.85 11.95
C THR A 589 8.57 -9.88 11.43
N GLY A 590 8.23 -9.13 10.38
CA GLY A 590 9.04 -8.06 9.80
C GLY A 590 10.53 -8.43 9.63
N PRO A 591 11.47 -7.76 10.34
CA PRO A 591 12.91 -7.96 10.14
C PRO A 591 13.43 -9.39 10.37
N ILE A 592 12.81 -10.16 11.29
CA ILE A 592 13.21 -11.55 11.57
C ILE A 592 12.92 -12.45 10.37
N LYS A 593 11.81 -12.19 9.66
CA LYS A 593 11.46 -12.91 8.44
C LYS A 593 12.45 -12.63 7.31
N GLY A 594 12.88 -11.37 7.17
CA GLY A 594 13.95 -10.98 6.25
C GLY A 594 15.27 -11.70 6.52
N PHE A 595 15.70 -11.76 7.79
CA PHE A 595 16.86 -12.54 8.22
C PHE A 595 16.72 -14.04 7.89
N ALA A 596 15.56 -14.63 8.16
CA ALA A 596 15.31 -16.03 7.89
C ALA A 596 15.41 -16.37 6.39
N VAL A 597 14.85 -15.51 5.53
CA VAL A 597 14.90 -15.68 4.07
C VAL A 597 16.34 -15.59 3.55
N THR A 598 17.12 -14.60 3.99
CA THR A 598 18.53 -14.47 3.55
C THR A 598 19.35 -15.68 3.99
N LEU A 599 19.13 -16.16 5.21
CA LEU A 599 19.79 -17.35 5.74
C LEU A 599 19.42 -18.63 4.96
N MET A 600 18.13 -18.86 4.68
CA MET A 600 17.68 -20.03 3.91
C MET A 600 18.26 -20.05 2.49
N ILE A 601 18.18 -18.92 1.78
CA ILE A 601 18.75 -18.77 0.43
C ILE A 601 20.26 -18.98 0.49
N GLY A 602 20.91 -18.34 1.46
CA GLY A 602 22.34 -18.43 1.70
C GLY A 602 22.84 -19.87 1.87
N ILE A 603 22.16 -20.67 2.68
CA ILE A 603 22.49 -22.07 2.91
C ILE A 603 22.39 -22.87 1.62
N VAL A 604 21.27 -22.76 0.89
CA VAL A 604 21.05 -23.50 -0.37
C VAL A 604 22.10 -23.12 -1.43
N CYS A 605 22.37 -21.82 -1.59
CA CYS A 605 23.38 -21.30 -2.49
C CYS A 605 24.79 -21.78 -2.11
N SER A 606 25.11 -21.78 -0.81
CA SER A 606 26.42 -22.22 -0.31
C SER A 606 26.66 -23.71 -0.53
N MET A 607 25.64 -24.55 -0.33
CA MET A 607 25.74 -25.98 -0.61
C MET A 607 25.98 -26.25 -2.09
N PHE A 608 25.28 -25.53 -2.97
CA PHE A 608 25.50 -25.64 -4.40
C PHE A 608 26.92 -25.23 -4.79
N THR A 609 27.41 -24.08 -4.31
CA THR A 609 28.77 -23.61 -4.64
C THR A 609 29.85 -24.52 -4.07
N ALA A 610 29.77 -24.88 -2.79
CA ALA A 610 30.77 -25.69 -2.11
C ALA A 610 30.84 -27.11 -2.67
N ILE A 611 29.71 -27.75 -3.01
CA ILE A 611 29.70 -29.17 -3.42
C ILE A 611 29.85 -29.31 -4.94
N THR A 612 29.18 -28.45 -5.71
CA THR A 612 29.07 -28.62 -7.18
C THR A 612 30.08 -27.76 -7.92
N VAL A 613 30.24 -26.49 -7.55
CA VAL A 613 31.11 -25.54 -8.26
C VAL A 613 32.58 -25.79 -7.94
N THR A 614 32.96 -25.88 -6.66
CA THR A 614 34.37 -26.13 -6.31
C THR A 614 34.87 -27.47 -6.84
N ARG A 615 34.05 -28.54 -6.76
CA ARG A 615 34.38 -29.86 -7.30
C ARG A 615 34.63 -29.80 -8.80
N ALA A 616 33.82 -29.05 -9.54
CA ALA A 616 33.98 -28.87 -10.99
C ALA A 616 35.28 -28.13 -11.34
N ILE A 617 35.64 -27.09 -10.58
CA ILE A 617 36.87 -26.30 -10.77
C ILE A 617 38.11 -27.14 -10.42
N VAL A 618 38.10 -27.82 -9.26
CA VAL A 618 39.17 -28.75 -8.85
C VAL A 618 39.38 -29.82 -9.91
N GLN A 619 38.29 -30.39 -10.45
CA GLN A 619 38.35 -31.37 -11.51
C GLN A 619 38.92 -30.80 -12.82
N LEU A 620 38.62 -29.55 -13.17
CA LEU A 620 39.15 -28.90 -14.36
C LEU A 620 40.66 -28.66 -14.25
N ILE A 621 41.14 -28.27 -13.08
CA ILE A 621 42.56 -27.97 -12.80
C ILE A 621 43.38 -29.27 -12.67
N TYR A 622 42.91 -30.24 -11.89
CA TYR A 622 43.67 -31.44 -11.53
C TYR A 622 43.30 -32.69 -12.36
N GLY A 623 42.16 -32.70 -13.04
CA GLY A 623 41.68 -33.84 -13.82
C GLY A 623 42.56 -34.18 -15.03
N LYS A 624 43.23 -33.18 -15.64
CA LYS A 624 44.09 -33.35 -16.82
C LYS A 624 45.53 -33.79 -16.50
N ARG A 625 46.00 -33.67 -15.25
CA ARG A 625 47.39 -34.04 -14.88
C ARG A 625 47.49 -35.54 -14.58
N ARG A 626 48.26 -36.28 -15.38
CA ARG A 626 48.39 -37.76 -15.29
C ARG A 626 49.16 -38.22 -14.03
N ASN A 627 50.21 -37.49 -13.64
CA ASN A 627 51.06 -37.77 -12.46
C ASN A 627 51.07 -36.61 -11.47
N LEU A 628 50.11 -36.57 -10.55
CA LEU A 628 50.12 -35.60 -9.44
C LEU A 628 50.88 -36.19 -8.27
N LYS A 629 52.07 -35.64 -7.96
CA LYS A 629 52.88 -36.04 -6.80
C LYS A 629 52.63 -35.19 -5.55
N LYS A 630 52.08 -33.98 -5.68
CA LYS A 630 51.76 -33.06 -4.58
C LYS A 630 50.50 -32.26 -4.90
N LEU A 631 49.66 -32.03 -3.89
CA LEU A 631 48.54 -31.09 -3.93
C LEU A 631 48.97 -29.80 -3.24
N SER A 632 48.65 -28.65 -3.83
CA SER A 632 48.82 -27.36 -3.18
C SER A 632 47.61 -27.08 -2.30
N ILE A 633 47.47 -27.89 -1.25
CA ILE A 633 46.40 -27.79 -0.26
C ILE A 633 46.95 -27.43 1.09
#